data_AF-A0A3B8PNM7-F1
#
_entry.id   AF-A0A3B8PNM7-F1
#
_cell.length_a   1.000
_cell.length_b   1.000
_cell.length_c   1.000
_cell.angle_alpha   90.00
_cell.angle_beta   90.00
_cell.angle_gamma   90.00
#
_symmetry.space_group_name_H-M   'P 1'
#
loop_
_entity.id
_entity.type
_entity.pdbx_description
1 polymer ?
#
loop_
_entity_poly.entity_id
_entity_poly.type
_entity_poly.pdbx_seq_one_letter_code
_entity_poly.pdbx_strand_id
1 'polypeptide(L)'
;AAALCLGTGSSARVLGVTEQLVGRAWLSASRWAWCGSIGPLELPPALNDQVAQLADAVAGRAGLVGLFGIDLVLDGRRAWTIEINPRYTGSAEVIEMSTGQSLIGLHLEAFGESSSSPPIVATGTGSAVHAKAVLFAGEDIEVTHLPPGDSIWSVADIPHPGTVIPEGRPICSILANGETVDGCRDILKRASKKVYQAMKSSRIVEGLPEAG
;
A
#
# COMPACT_ATOMS: atom_id res chain seq x y z
N ALA A 1 -0.71 -0.32 11.91
CA ALA A 1 -1.81 0.33 11.16
C ALA A 1 -1.34 1.73 10.83
N ALA A 2 -1.77 2.31 9.72
CA ALA A 2 -1.40 3.66 9.34
C ALA A 2 -2.65 4.50 9.12
N ALA A 3 -2.75 5.65 9.78
CA ALA A 3 -3.75 6.66 9.47
C ALA A 3 -3.17 7.62 8.45
N LEU A 4 -3.95 7.94 7.40
CA LEU A 4 -3.63 8.97 6.44
C LEU A 4 -4.47 10.20 6.74
N CYS A 5 -3.82 11.36 6.79
CA CYS A 5 -4.42 12.60 7.25
C CYS A 5 -4.16 13.73 6.25
N LEU A 6 -5.04 14.72 6.26
CA LEU A 6 -4.91 15.99 5.54
C LEU A 6 -4.89 17.13 6.55
N GLY A 7 -3.75 17.80 6.69
CA GLY A 7 -3.55 18.93 7.58
C GLY A 7 -3.82 20.27 6.92
N THR A 8 -4.28 21.24 7.72
CA THR A 8 -4.50 22.64 7.33
C THR A 8 -3.54 23.60 8.03
N GLY A 9 -2.55 23.08 8.76
CA GLY A 9 -1.66 23.84 9.64
C GLY A 9 -2.26 24.16 11.02
N SER A 10 -3.57 23.98 11.21
CA SER A 10 -4.27 24.23 12.49
C SER A 10 -5.09 23.04 12.99
N SER A 11 -5.54 22.19 12.07
CA SER A 11 -6.34 20.99 12.30
C SER A 11 -6.03 19.96 11.22
N ALA A 12 -6.52 18.74 11.37
CA ALA A 12 -6.42 17.70 10.36
C ALA A 12 -7.68 16.87 10.25
N ARG A 13 -7.95 16.39 9.03
CA ARG A 13 -8.95 15.37 8.75
C ARG A 13 -8.27 14.03 8.52
N VAL A 14 -8.70 12.98 9.21
CA VAL A 14 -8.32 11.60 8.90
C VAL A 14 -9.08 11.16 7.65
N LEU A 15 -8.35 10.80 6.60
CA LEU A 15 -8.90 10.35 5.32
C LEU A 15 -9.17 8.85 5.30
N GLY A 16 -8.43 8.08 6.09
CA GLY A 16 -8.65 6.65 6.28
C GLY A 16 -7.55 6.02 7.10
N VAL A 17 -7.83 4.82 7.61
CA VAL A 17 -6.86 3.99 8.34
C VAL A 17 -6.67 2.67 7.61
N THR A 18 -5.44 2.21 7.47
CA THR A 18 -5.12 0.92 6.82
C THR A 18 -4.37 -0.02 7.77
N GLU A 19 -4.57 -1.32 7.60
CA GLU A 19 -3.61 -2.32 8.09
C GLU A 19 -2.30 -2.15 7.32
N GLN A 20 -1.18 -2.28 8.02
CA GLN A 20 0.14 -2.36 7.40
C GLN A 20 0.57 -3.82 7.33
N LEU A 21 0.95 -4.27 6.14
CA LEU A 21 1.62 -5.55 5.95
C LEU A 21 3.11 -5.32 6.16
N VAL A 22 3.67 -5.99 7.17
CA VAL A 22 5.10 -5.89 7.52
C VAL A 22 5.69 -7.29 7.64
N GLY A 23 6.81 -7.54 6.96
CA GLY A 23 7.58 -8.79 7.03
C GLY A 23 6.78 -10.05 6.75
N ARG A 24 5.89 -9.99 5.77
CA ARG A 24 5.07 -11.14 5.39
C ARG A 24 5.91 -12.14 4.61
N ALA A 25 6.13 -13.32 5.17
CA ALA A 25 6.91 -14.39 4.53
C ALA A 25 6.35 -14.83 3.16
N TRP A 26 5.03 -14.79 2.98
CA TRP A 26 4.38 -15.11 1.69
C TRP A 26 4.63 -14.06 0.60
N LEU A 27 5.28 -12.94 0.94
CA LEU A 27 5.78 -11.92 0.03
C LEU A 27 7.31 -11.92 -0.08
N SER A 28 8.00 -12.89 0.52
CA SER A 28 9.48 -12.90 0.64
C SER A 28 10.05 -11.61 1.27
N ALA A 29 9.22 -10.86 1.99
CA ALA A 29 9.62 -9.62 2.63
C ALA A 29 10.45 -9.92 3.88
N SER A 30 11.53 -9.17 4.08
CA SER A 30 12.34 -9.26 5.30
C SER A 30 11.51 -8.88 6.53
N ARG A 31 11.89 -9.38 7.72
CA ARG A 31 11.09 -9.33 8.96
C ARG A 31 10.44 -7.97 9.28
N TRP A 32 11.11 -6.87 8.95
CA TRP A 32 10.66 -5.51 9.26
C TRP A 32 10.34 -4.67 8.02
N ALA A 33 10.47 -5.23 6.83
CA ALA A 33 10.12 -4.51 5.61
C ALA A 33 8.62 -4.28 5.55
N TRP A 34 8.22 -3.03 5.34
CA TRP A 34 6.88 -2.73 4.86
C TRP A 34 6.69 -3.37 3.50
N CYS A 35 5.59 -4.10 3.34
CA CYS A 35 5.30 -4.87 2.14
C CYS A 35 3.86 -4.72 1.68
N GLY A 36 3.14 -3.70 2.13
CA GLY A 36 1.79 -3.42 1.66
C GLY A 36 0.85 -2.82 2.69
N SER A 37 -0.39 -2.58 2.25
CA SER A 37 -1.47 -2.03 3.06
C SER A 37 -2.81 -2.65 2.67
N ILE A 38 -3.75 -2.76 3.62
CA ILE A 38 -5.14 -3.18 3.36
C ILE A 38 -6.07 -2.20 4.05
N GLY A 39 -7.09 -1.70 3.36
CA GLY A 39 -8.08 -0.83 3.96
C GLY A 39 -9.07 -0.21 2.97
N PRO A 40 -9.90 0.73 3.43
CA PRO A 40 -9.93 1.28 4.78
C PRO A 40 -10.33 0.25 5.85
N LEU A 41 -9.83 0.44 7.08
CA LEU A 41 -10.25 -0.31 8.26
C LEU A 41 -11.45 0.37 8.91
N GLU A 42 -12.43 -0.43 9.30
CA GLU A 42 -13.49 0.02 10.20
C GLU A 42 -13.00 -0.06 11.65
N LEU A 43 -12.85 1.09 12.30
CA LEU A 43 -12.46 1.15 13.70
C LEU A 43 -13.67 1.40 14.60
N PRO A 44 -13.64 0.89 15.85
CA PRO A 44 -14.57 1.33 16.89
C PRO A 44 -14.58 2.86 17.04
N PRO A 45 -15.73 3.49 17.33
CA PRO A 45 -15.84 4.95 17.43
C PRO A 45 -14.79 5.60 18.35
N ALA A 46 -14.55 5.03 19.53
CA ALA A 46 -13.56 5.55 20.47
C ALA A 46 -12.12 5.57 19.90
N LEU A 47 -11.77 4.59 19.05
CA LEU A 47 -10.48 4.57 18.37
C LEU A 47 -10.42 5.58 17.23
N ASN A 48 -11.50 5.74 16.47
CA ASN A 48 -11.59 6.80 15.46
C ASN A 48 -11.40 8.18 16.09
N ASP A 49 -12.09 8.46 17.20
CA ASP A 49 -11.96 9.73 17.92
C ASP A 49 -10.55 9.95 18.42
N GLN A 50 -9.90 8.91 18.97
CA GLN A 50 -8.52 9.00 19.43
C GLN A 50 -7.55 9.32 18.28
N VAL A 51 -7.71 8.66 17.12
CA VAL A 51 -6.86 8.89 15.94
C VAL A 51 -7.10 10.28 15.36
N ALA A 52 -8.34 10.76 15.33
CA ALA A 52 -8.67 12.11 14.88
C ALA A 52 -8.06 13.19 15.80
N GLN A 53 -8.21 13.04 17.12
CA GLN A 53 -7.60 13.95 18.10
C GLN A 53 -6.07 13.98 17.99
N LEU A 54 -5.45 12.82 17.74
CA LEU A 54 -4.02 12.75 17.49
C LEU A 54 -3.62 13.51 16.22
N ALA A 55 -4.36 13.32 15.12
CA ALA A 55 -4.11 14.02 13.87
C ALA A 55 -4.23 15.55 14.03
N ASP A 56 -5.27 16.02 14.70
CA ASP A 56 -5.48 17.43 15.03
C ASP A 56 -4.33 17.99 15.87
N ALA A 57 -3.95 17.28 16.93
CA ALA A 57 -2.86 17.71 17.81
C ALA A 57 -1.53 17.78 17.06
N VAL A 58 -1.25 16.83 16.18
CA VAL A 58 -0.03 16.82 15.36
C VAL A 58 -0.05 18.00 14.39
N ALA A 59 -1.13 18.17 13.61
CA ALA A 59 -1.21 19.24 12.63
C ALA A 59 -1.19 20.63 13.26
N GLY A 60 -1.97 20.85 14.33
CA GLY A 60 -2.05 22.16 14.99
C GLY A 60 -0.77 22.55 15.74
N ARG A 61 -0.03 21.59 16.30
CA ARG A 61 1.20 21.89 17.05
C ARG A 61 2.45 21.94 16.18
N ALA A 62 2.50 21.13 15.11
CA ALA A 62 3.64 21.10 14.19
C ALA A 62 3.41 21.94 12.92
N GLY A 63 2.22 22.53 12.74
CA GLY A 63 1.89 23.33 11.56
C GLY A 63 1.83 22.50 10.27
N LEU A 64 1.43 21.23 10.34
CA LEU A 64 1.41 20.38 9.14
C LEU A 64 0.29 20.79 8.19
N VAL A 65 0.68 21.11 6.95
CA VAL A 65 -0.22 21.41 5.83
C VAL A 65 -0.06 20.31 4.77
N GLY A 66 -1.17 19.87 4.20
CA GLY A 66 -1.18 18.79 3.20
C GLY A 66 -1.19 17.39 3.82
N LEU A 67 -0.87 16.39 3.01
CA LEU A 67 -0.92 14.98 3.39
C LEU A 67 0.20 14.59 4.36
N PHE A 68 -0.16 13.83 5.39
CA PHE A 68 0.78 13.17 6.28
C PHE A 68 0.22 11.84 6.78
N GLY A 69 1.11 10.94 7.20
CA GLY A 69 0.76 9.65 7.78
C GLY A 69 1.10 9.57 9.27
N ILE A 70 0.35 8.74 9.99
CA ILE A 70 0.58 8.38 11.39
C ILE A 70 0.62 6.87 11.49
N ASP A 71 1.76 6.31 11.90
CA ASP A 71 1.91 4.89 12.12
C ASP A 71 1.54 4.54 13.56
N LEU A 72 0.74 3.48 13.72
CA LEU A 72 0.02 3.14 14.93
C LEU A 72 0.10 1.64 15.25
N VAL A 73 0.22 1.30 16.53
CA VAL A 73 -0.22 -0.02 17.05
C VAL A 73 -1.64 0.13 17.60
N LEU A 74 -2.55 -0.71 17.12
CA LEU A 74 -3.92 -0.79 17.65
C LEU A 74 -4.01 -2.04 18.54
N ASP A 75 -4.32 -1.87 19.83
CA ASP A 75 -4.53 -3.00 20.76
C ASP A 75 -6.01 -3.36 20.97
N GLY A 76 -6.90 -2.76 20.17
CA GLY A 76 -8.35 -2.87 20.26
C GLY A 76 -9.01 -1.88 21.22
N ARG A 77 -8.25 -1.21 22.08
CA ARG A 77 -8.73 -0.18 23.02
C ARG A 77 -8.06 1.17 22.82
N ARG A 78 -6.79 1.16 22.40
CA ARG A 78 -5.96 2.34 22.20
C ARG A 78 -5.18 2.27 20.89
N ALA A 79 -4.99 3.44 20.30
CA ALA A 79 -4.03 3.69 19.23
C ALA A 79 -2.73 4.25 19.84
N TRP A 80 -1.63 3.52 19.69
CA TRP A 80 -0.30 3.91 20.15
C TRP A 80 0.53 4.42 18.98
N THR A 81 0.96 5.67 19.03
CA THR A 81 1.77 6.30 17.98
C THR A 81 3.18 5.74 17.93
N ILE A 82 3.65 5.38 16.74
CA ILE A 82 5.03 4.96 16.47
C ILE A 82 5.79 6.09 15.75
N GLU A 83 5.23 6.59 14.65
CA GLU A 83 5.92 7.54 13.75
C GLU A 83 4.91 8.52 13.13
N ILE A 84 5.36 9.75 12.89
CA ILE A 84 4.67 10.75 12.07
C ILE A 84 5.47 10.96 10.78
N ASN A 85 4.81 10.76 9.64
CA ASN A 85 5.40 10.87 8.31
C ASN A 85 4.81 12.09 7.58
N PRO A 86 5.48 13.27 7.57
CA PRO A 86 4.97 14.49 6.94
C PRO A 86 5.12 14.47 5.40
N ARG A 87 4.58 13.43 4.76
CA ARG A 87 4.66 13.17 3.32
C ARG A 87 3.53 12.25 2.88
N TYR A 88 3.36 12.11 1.56
CA TYR A 88 2.58 11.04 0.96
C TYR A 88 3.14 9.67 1.39
N THR A 89 2.27 8.78 1.87
CA THR A 89 2.64 7.48 2.46
C THR A 89 2.07 6.31 1.67
N GLY A 90 2.60 5.10 1.90
CA GLY A 90 2.18 3.90 1.16
C GLY A 90 0.73 3.45 1.40
N SER A 91 0.01 4.03 2.37
CA SER A 91 -1.43 3.82 2.55
C SER A 91 -2.28 4.70 1.61
N ALA A 92 -1.73 5.77 1.07
CA ALA A 92 -2.46 6.74 0.26
C ALA A 92 -3.06 6.13 -1.01
N GLU A 93 -2.31 5.31 -1.74
CA GLU A 93 -2.81 4.63 -2.94
C GLU A 93 -4.02 3.71 -2.62
N VAL A 94 -4.02 3.04 -1.46
CA VAL A 94 -5.15 2.20 -1.02
C VAL A 94 -6.38 3.06 -0.71
N ILE A 95 -6.18 4.22 -0.07
CA ILE A 95 -7.27 5.17 0.20
C ILE A 95 -7.79 5.81 -1.09
N GLU A 96 -6.92 6.18 -2.03
CA GLU A 96 -7.28 6.69 -3.37
C GLU A 96 -8.16 5.71 -4.12
N MET A 97 -7.75 4.44 -4.20
CA MET A 97 -8.55 3.41 -4.86
C MET A 97 -9.91 3.21 -4.19
N SER A 98 -9.98 3.26 -2.86
CA SER A 98 -11.23 3.05 -2.12
C SER A 98 -12.22 4.21 -2.20
N THR A 99 -11.73 5.44 -2.41
CA THR A 99 -12.55 6.66 -2.36
C THR A 99 -12.78 7.29 -3.73
N GLY A 100 -11.95 6.98 -4.72
CA GLY A 100 -11.91 7.65 -6.02
C GLY A 100 -11.43 9.10 -5.96
N GLN A 101 -10.99 9.57 -4.79
CA GLN A 101 -10.49 10.94 -4.62
C GLN A 101 -9.03 11.04 -5.06
N SER A 102 -8.67 12.14 -5.73
CA SER A 102 -7.27 12.48 -5.97
C SER A 102 -6.66 13.01 -4.67
N LEU A 103 -5.82 12.22 -4.01
CA LEU A 103 -5.20 12.66 -2.77
C LEU A 103 -4.12 13.72 -3.03
N ILE A 104 -3.42 13.64 -4.15
CA ILE A 104 -2.53 14.73 -4.57
C ILE A 104 -3.32 16.02 -4.84
N GLY A 105 -4.54 15.92 -5.39
CA GLY A 105 -5.44 17.06 -5.54
C GLY A 105 -5.78 17.70 -4.18
N LEU A 106 -6.19 16.88 -3.21
CA LEU A 106 -6.43 17.34 -1.84
C LEU A 106 -5.19 17.96 -1.19
N HIS A 107 -4.00 17.40 -1.46
CA HIS A 107 -2.74 17.95 -0.98
C HIS A 107 -2.53 19.38 -1.50
N LEU A 108 -2.65 19.59 -2.81
CA LEU A 108 -2.49 20.90 -3.45
C LEU A 108 -3.54 21.91 -2.96
N GLU A 109 -4.79 21.48 -2.81
CA GLU A 109 -5.88 22.31 -2.27
C GLU A 109 -5.59 22.81 -0.86
N ALA A 110 -4.93 22.00 -0.01
CA ALA A 110 -4.53 22.43 1.33
C ALA A 110 -3.50 23.57 1.32
N PHE A 111 -2.75 23.72 0.22
CA PHE A 111 -1.83 24.85 -0.01
C PHE A 111 -2.47 26.01 -0.78
N GLY A 112 -3.79 25.97 -1.04
CA GLY A 112 -4.52 27.03 -1.73
C GLY A 112 -4.43 26.97 -3.26
N GLU A 113 -3.87 25.89 -3.82
CA GLU A 113 -3.89 25.68 -5.26
C GLU A 113 -5.25 25.17 -5.71
N SER A 114 -5.83 25.79 -6.74
CA SER A 114 -7.08 25.31 -7.34
C SER A 114 -6.76 24.08 -8.19
N SER A 115 -6.92 22.89 -7.62
CA SER A 115 -6.78 21.64 -8.37
C SER A 115 -8.08 21.36 -9.13
N SER A 116 -8.05 21.45 -10.46
CA SER A 116 -9.03 20.74 -11.31
C SER A 116 -8.54 19.32 -11.52
N SER A 117 -8.27 18.59 -10.44
CA SER A 117 -7.87 17.19 -10.57
C SER A 117 -9.07 16.39 -11.06
N PRO A 118 -9.00 15.72 -12.22
CA PRO A 118 -10.05 14.79 -12.59
C PRO A 118 -10.16 13.73 -11.47
N PRO A 119 -11.38 13.33 -11.07
CA PRO A 119 -11.54 12.24 -10.12
C PRO A 119 -10.78 11.02 -10.66
N ILE A 120 -10.08 10.30 -9.77
CA ILE A 120 -9.43 9.06 -10.17
C ILE A 120 -10.56 8.14 -10.61
N VAL A 121 -10.48 7.63 -11.85
CA VAL A 121 -11.45 6.67 -12.35
C VAL A 121 -11.40 5.48 -11.40
N ALA A 122 -12.42 5.33 -10.55
CA ALA A 122 -12.54 4.19 -9.68
C ALA A 122 -12.65 2.95 -10.57
N THR A 123 -11.54 2.21 -10.71
CA THR A 123 -11.50 0.96 -11.46
C THR A 123 -12.11 -0.15 -10.60
N GLY A 124 -13.41 -0.04 -10.32
CA GLY A 124 -14.12 -0.99 -9.47
C GLY A 124 -15.45 -0.45 -8.97
N THR A 125 -16.54 -1.02 -9.46
CA THR A 125 -17.87 -0.76 -8.93
C THR A 125 -18.07 -1.55 -7.63
N GLY A 126 -18.11 -0.86 -6.49
CA GLY A 126 -18.78 -1.36 -5.27
C GLY A 126 -17.96 -2.12 -4.22
N SER A 127 -16.64 -2.24 -4.36
CA SER A 127 -15.81 -2.90 -3.35
C SER A 127 -15.41 -1.95 -2.23
N ALA A 128 -15.75 -2.28 -0.97
CA ALA A 128 -15.46 -1.45 0.19
C ALA A 128 -13.97 -1.43 0.58
N VAL A 129 -13.24 -2.52 0.32
CA VAL A 129 -11.84 -2.68 0.74
C VAL A 129 -10.92 -2.87 -0.46
N HIS A 130 -9.76 -2.22 -0.37
CA HIS A 130 -8.68 -2.27 -1.32
C HIS A 130 -7.38 -2.67 -0.63
N ALA A 131 -6.42 -3.17 -1.40
CA ALA A 131 -5.16 -3.62 -0.86
C ALA A 131 -4.03 -3.46 -1.87
N LYS A 132 -2.83 -3.31 -1.32
CA LYS A 132 -1.56 -3.37 -2.03
C LYS A 132 -0.63 -4.34 -1.32
N ALA A 133 0.11 -5.13 -2.08
CA ALA A 133 1.24 -5.90 -1.58
C ALA A 133 2.44 -5.77 -2.50
N VAL A 134 3.62 -5.57 -1.93
CA VAL A 134 4.89 -5.58 -2.66
C VAL A 134 5.50 -6.97 -2.54
N LEU A 135 5.80 -7.59 -3.68
CA LEU A 135 6.50 -8.88 -3.73
C LEU A 135 8.00 -8.63 -3.79
N PHE A 136 8.76 -9.45 -3.08
CA PHE A 136 10.21 -9.38 -3.05
C PHE A 136 10.82 -10.64 -3.67
N ALA A 137 11.99 -10.49 -4.27
CA ALA A 137 12.77 -11.60 -4.78
C ALA A 137 13.31 -12.42 -3.60
N GLY A 138 13.02 -13.73 -3.58
CA GLY A 138 13.55 -14.65 -2.55
C GLY A 138 14.92 -15.25 -2.93
N GLU A 139 15.38 -14.97 -4.15
CA GLU A 139 16.65 -15.33 -4.76
C GLU A 139 16.83 -14.36 -5.95
N ASP A 140 17.99 -14.33 -6.60
CA ASP A 140 18.16 -13.56 -7.84
C ASP A 140 17.23 -14.11 -8.94
N ILE A 141 16.45 -13.23 -9.57
CA ILE A 141 15.50 -13.61 -10.62
C ILE A 141 15.66 -12.76 -11.86
N GLU A 142 15.42 -13.35 -13.04
CA GLU A 142 15.19 -12.61 -14.27
C GLU A 142 13.68 -12.57 -14.55
N VAL A 143 13.11 -11.38 -14.67
CA VAL A 143 11.67 -11.22 -14.95
C VAL A 143 11.43 -11.31 -16.45
N THR A 144 10.83 -12.40 -16.92
CA THR A 144 10.48 -12.57 -18.34
C THR A 144 9.07 -12.09 -18.64
N HIS A 145 8.11 -12.46 -17.79
CA HIS A 145 6.70 -12.09 -17.91
C HIS A 145 6.03 -12.14 -16.54
N LEU A 146 5.02 -11.30 -16.33
CA LEU A 146 4.15 -11.35 -15.15
C LEU A 146 2.76 -11.84 -15.57
N PRO A 147 2.09 -12.66 -14.74
CA PRO A 147 0.75 -13.14 -15.07
C PRO A 147 -0.21 -11.94 -15.16
N PRO A 148 -1.17 -11.96 -16.09
CA PRO A 148 -2.19 -10.93 -16.13
C PRO A 148 -3.04 -11.00 -14.85
N GLY A 149 -3.49 -9.83 -14.41
CA GLY A 149 -4.52 -9.70 -13.39
C GLY A 149 -5.90 -10.15 -13.89
N ASP A 150 -6.91 -9.97 -13.07
CA ASP A 150 -8.32 -10.14 -13.40
C ASP A 150 -9.15 -8.99 -12.81
N SER A 151 -10.48 -9.15 -12.68
CA SER A 151 -11.35 -8.07 -12.20
C SER A 151 -11.12 -7.69 -10.74
N ILE A 152 -10.51 -8.56 -9.92
CA ILE A 152 -10.35 -8.34 -8.47
C ILE A 152 -8.89 -8.11 -8.06
N TRP A 153 -7.93 -8.27 -8.96
CA TRP A 153 -6.53 -7.90 -8.73
C TRP A 153 -5.78 -7.58 -10.01
N SER A 154 -4.75 -6.74 -9.90
CA SER A 154 -3.86 -6.37 -10.99
C SER A 154 -2.41 -6.29 -10.50
N VAL A 155 -1.48 -6.18 -11.45
CA VAL A 155 -0.05 -5.97 -11.18
C VAL A 155 0.30 -4.52 -11.50
N ALA A 156 1.07 -3.89 -10.62
CA ALA A 156 1.64 -2.57 -10.77
C ALA A 156 3.17 -2.64 -10.60
N ASP A 157 3.86 -1.54 -10.89
CA ASP A 157 5.33 -1.48 -10.84
C ASP A 157 5.98 -2.59 -11.68
N ILE A 158 5.49 -2.79 -12.91
CA ILE A 158 5.88 -3.88 -13.81
C ILE A 158 7.30 -3.62 -14.36
N PRO A 159 8.30 -4.47 -14.06
CA PRO A 159 9.64 -4.34 -14.64
C PRO A 159 9.63 -4.73 -16.13
N HIS A 160 10.62 -4.24 -16.88
CA HIS A 160 10.80 -4.64 -18.27
C HIS A 160 11.22 -6.12 -18.37
N PRO A 161 10.77 -6.86 -19.39
CA PRO A 161 11.26 -8.21 -19.65
C PRO A 161 12.79 -8.27 -19.75
N GLY A 162 13.40 -9.28 -19.12
CA GLY A 162 14.85 -9.43 -19.01
C GLY A 162 15.49 -8.68 -17.83
N THR A 163 14.71 -7.96 -17.02
CA THR A 163 15.24 -7.30 -15.82
C THR A 163 15.68 -8.34 -14.80
N VAL A 164 16.95 -8.29 -14.40
CA VAL A 164 17.47 -9.08 -13.28
C VAL A 164 17.23 -8.33 -11.97
N ILE A 165 16.56 -8.98 -11.03
CA ILE A 165 16.20 -8.45 -9.71
C ILE A 165 16.94 -9.28 -8.66
N PRO A 166 17.88 -8.67 -7.91
CA PRO A 166 18.60 -9.37 -6.85
C PRO A 166 17.71 -9.81 -5.69
N GLU A 167 18.14 -10.81 -4.93
CA GLU A 167 17.50 -11.24 -3.69
C GLU A 167 17.18 -10.05 -2.76
N GLY A 168 15.98 -10.08 -2.16
CA GLY A 168 15.50 -9.08 -1.21
C GLY A 168 15.04 -7.77 -1.86
N ARG A 169 15.10 -7.64 -3.19
CA ARG A 169 14.60 -6.45 -3.90
C ARG A 169 13.15 -6.62 -4.36
N PRO A 170 12.37 -5.53 -4.45
CA PRO A 170 11.01 -5.58 -4.95
C PRO A 170 10.95 -6.09 -6.40
N ILE A 171 9.98 -6.95 -6.67
CA ILE A 171 9.68 -7.48 -8.02
C ILE A 171 8.64 -6.59 -8.69
N CYS A 172 7.47 -6.50 -8.07
CA CYS A 172 6.30 -5.78 -8.52
C CYS A 172 5.33 -5.58 -7.35
N SER A 173 4.29 -4.78 -7.56
CA SER A 173 3.17 -4.65 -6.63
C SER A 173 1.95 -5.41 -7.14
N ILE A 174 1.16 -5.95 -6.22
CA ILE A 174 -0.20 -6.45 -6.49
C ILE A 174 -1.18 -5.48 -5.88
N LEU A 175 -2.14 -5.03 -6.69
CA LEU A 175 -3.31 -4.28 -6.24
C LEU A 175 -4.50 -5.23 -6.22
N ALA A 176 -5.35 -5.14 -5.20
CA ALA A 176 -6.53 -5.99 -5.07
C ALA A 176 -7.72 -5.20 -4.52
N ASN A 177 -8.93 -5.63 -4.90
CA ASN A 177 -10.18 -5.15 -4.34
C ASN A 177 -11.04 -6.34 -3.87
N GLY A 178 -11.71 -6.19 -2.73
CA GLY A 178 -12.58 -7.20 -2.17
C GLY A 178 -13.53 -6.63 -1.10
N GLU A 179 -14.55 -7.42 -0.75
CA GLU A 179 -15.61 -6.97 0.17
C GLU A 179 -15.14 -6.76 1.61
N THR A 180 -14.08 -7.47 2.01
CA THR A 180 -13.55 -7.44 3.39
C THR A 180 -12.03 -7.40 3.40
N VAL A 181 -11.46 -6.96 4.53
CA VAL A 181 -10.02 -6.98 4.79
C VAL A 181 -9.44 -8.40 4.63
N ASP A 182 -10.12 -9.42 5.16
CA ASP A 182 -9.70 -10.81 5.02
C ASP A 182 -9.80 -11.31 3.58
N GLY A 183 -10.88 -10.96 2.88
CA GLY A 183 -11.04 -11.26 1.45
C GLY A 183 -9.93 -10.66 0.60
N CYS A 184 -9.60 -9.38 0.79
CA CYS A 184 -8.46 -8.73 0.13
C CYS A 184 -7.15 -9.44 0.43
N ARG A 185 -6.90 -9.82 1.69
CA ARG A 185 -5.66 -10.52 2.06
C ARG A 185 -5.54 -11.89 1.38
N ASP A 186 -6.63 -12.61 1.25
CA ASP A 186 -6.65 -13.90 0.57
C ASP A 186 -6.51 -13.75 -0.95
N ILE A 187 -7.06 -12.69 -1.55
CA ILE A 187 -6.79 -12.32 -2.93
C ILE A 187 -5.29 -12.04 -3.12
N LEU A 188 -4.69 -11.19 -2.28
CA LEU A 188 -3.26 -10.90 -2.34
C LEU A 188 -2.42 -12.18 -2.25
N LYS A 189 -2.69 -13.06 -1.29
CA LYS A 189 -1.96 -14.35 -1.16
C LYS A 189 -2.08 -15.21 -2.41
N ARG A 190 -3.28 -15.35 -2.99
CA ARG A 190 -3.50 -16.14 -4.21
C ARG A 190 -2.80 -15.54 -5.41
N ALA A 191 -2.91 -14.23 -5.59
CA ALA A 191 -2.26 -13.49 -6.67
C ALA A 191 -0.73 -13.56 -6.55
N SER A 192 -0.18 -13.40 -5.35
CA SER A 192 1.28 -13.54 -5.12
C SER A 192 1.79 -14.92 -5.48
N LYS A 193 1.04 -15.98 -5.15
CA LYS A 193 1.40 -17.35 -5.56
C LYS A 193 1.48 -17.49 -7.08
N LYS A 194 0.54 -16.90 -7.83
CA LYS A 194 0.56 -16.91 -9.29
C LYS A 194 1.81 -16.21 -9.84
N VAL A 195 2.14 -15.04 -9.29
CA VAL A 195 3.35 -14.29 -9.69
C VAL A 195 4.62 -15.11 -9.40
N TYR A 196 4.78 -15.66 -8.20
CA TYR A 196 5.95 -16.48 -7.88
C TYR A 196 6.04 -17.76 -8.72
N GLN A 197 4.92 -18.36 -9.09
CA GLN A 197 4.90 -19.51 -9.99
C GLN A 197 5.41 -19.15 -11.40
N ALA A 198 5.02 -17.99 -11.93
CA ALA A 198 5.53 -17.50 -13.21
C ALA A 198 7.06 -17.28 -13.17
N MET A 199 7.57 -16.74 -12.05
CA MET A 199 9.01 -16.47 -11.87
C MET A 199 9.85 -17.76 -11.79
N LYS A 200 9.36 -18.81 -11.13
CA LYS A 200 10.09 -20.10 -11.02
C LYS A 200 10.32 -20.78 -12.36
N SER A 201 9.41 -20.58 -13.32
CA SER A 201 9.55 -21.10 -14.68
C SER A 201 10.59 -20.34 -15.52
N SER A 202 11.13 -19.23 -15.00
CA SER A 202 12.11 -18.35 -15.66
C SER A 202 13.46 -18.31 -14.96
N ARG A 203 13.75 -19.29 -14.09
CA ARG A 203 15.05 -19.37 -13.42
C ARG A 203 16.18 -19.40 -14.45
N ILE A 204 17.23 -18.62 -14.17
CA ILE A 204 18.49 -18.65 -14.92
C ILE A 204 18.99 -20.09 -14.87
N VAL A 205 18.98 -20.77 -16.02
CA VAL A 205 19.68 -22.05 -16.17
C VAL A 205 21.17 -21.70 -16.21
N GLU A 206 21.85 -21.74 -15.07
CA GLU A 206 23.30 -21.88 -15.08
C GLU A 206 23.63 -23.28 -15.61
N GLY A 207 23.99 -23.32 -16.89
CA GLY A 207 24.36 -24.54 -17.60
C GLY A 207 25.16 -24.22 -18.85
N LEU A 208 26.30 -23.55 -18.69
CA LEU A 208 27.36 -23.63 -19.68
C LEU A 208 28.05 -24.99 -19.50
N PRO A 209 28.17 -25.84 -20.55
CA PRO A 209 28.97 -27.04 -20.47
C PRO A 209 30.44 -26.64 -20.35
N GLU A 210 31.15 -27.19 -19.37
CA GLU A 210 32.61 -27.18 -19.38
C GLU A 210 33.07 -27.86 -20.68
N ALA A 211 33.56 -27.04 -21.62
CA ALA A 211 34.39 -27.49 -22.71
C ALA A 211 35.82 -27.61 -22.16
N GLY A 212 36.32 -28.84 -22.05
CA GLY A 212 37.69 -29.14 -21.66
C GLY A 212 37.92 -30.61 -21.37
#